data_AF-A0A3C1DH28-F1
#
_entry.id   AF-A0A3C1DH28-F1
#
_cell.length_a   1.000
_cell.length_b   1.000
_cell.length_c   1.000
_cell.angle_alpha   90.00
_cell.angle_beta   90.00
_cell.angle_gamma   90.00
#
_symmetry.space_group_name_H-M   'P 1'
#
loop_
_entity.id
_entity.type
_entity.pdbx_description
1 polymer ?
#
loop_
_entity_poly.entity_id
_entity_poly.type
_entity_poly.pdbx_seq_one_letter_code
_entity_poly.pdbx_strand_id
1 'polypeptide(L)'
;MTYANGTADPVGLDATRFETRIGHEGYVRRLPERVTRTITASKLEVTDRFREVVDLFGEDHQETPAGFRIEMATHGSVTSVDLVRDIGYERGGTPRPTPLLFSADSANPYEVSDCAPLIANVTCNPGIVYDLFINNPDANIGGHFTTLDEVLVELSKAAGPGCDVSVEIANPYGDINEILEEVARYEEILTRHRLVVKVPHTGPLSADTAGDLLKGNGLLRKRYNSGAPRDMLRGHALARQLHDLGHRVNFTLMFEPHQTPLALQARPYFINAFVRHRADATRRMRGFVAAYDATSDEQFVADLRDYLVRMDYLGTDDKALDLLTVLRLTRTLLRQ
;
A
#
# COMPACT_ATOMS: atom_id res chain seq x y z
N MET A 1 33.59 -15.40 -2.41
CA MET A 1 33.79 -14.54 -3.60
C MET A 1 33.65 -13.11 -3.14
N THR A 2 34.78 -12.41 -2.98
CA THR A 2 34.85 -10.99 -2.68
C THR A 2 34.39 -10.20 -3.90
N TYR A 3 33.22 -9.56 -3.82
CA TYR A 3 32.83 -8.56 -4.80
C TYR A 3 33.78 -7.37 -4.65
N ALA A 4 34.58 -7.14 -5.68
CA ALA A 4 35.39 -5.94 -5.78
C ALA A 4 34.45 -4.74 -5.88
N ASN A 5 34.46 -3.88 -4.86
CA ASN A 5 33.94 -2.52 -4.95
C ASN A 5 34.82 -1.75 -5.94
N GLY A 6 34.52 -1.89 -7.22
CA GLY A 6 34.97 -0.97 -8.25
C GLY A 6 34.24 0.34 -8.04
N THR A 7 34.84 1.25 -7.28
CA THR A 7 34.52 2.68 -7.35
C THR A 7 34.88 3.14 -8.76
N ALA A 8 33.92 3.06 -9.69
CA ALA A 8 34.04 3.75 -10.95
C ALA A 8 34.08 5.25 -10.63
N ASP A 9 35.12 5.92 -11.13
CA ASP A 9 35.24 7.37 -11.11
C ASP A 9 33.94 8.04 -11.61
N PRO A 10 33.58 9.23 -11.10
CA PRO A 10 32.42 9.95 -11.60
C PRO A 10 32.53 10.09 -13.11
N VAL A 11 31.50 9.63 -13.84
CA VAL A 11 31.38 9.86 -15.28
C VAL A 11 31.47 11.36 -15.49
N GLY A 12 32.60 11.81 -16.04
CA GLY A 12 32.80 13.22 -16.35
C GLY A 12 31.68 13.66 -17.26
N LEU A 13 30.81 14.56 -16.80
CA LEU A 13 29.96 15.32 -17.69
C LEU A 13 30.89 15.94 -18.72
N ASP A 14 30.72 15.57 -20.00
CA ASP A 14 31.43 16.21 -21.08
C ASP A 14 30.99 17.68 -21.11
N ALA A 15 31.78 18.53 -20.45
CA ALA A 15 31.53 19.96 -20.27
C ALA A 15 31.44 20.72 -21.60
N THR A 16 31.76 20.06 -22.72
CA THR A 16 31.67 20.63 -24.06
C THR A 16 30.28 20.51 -24.69
N ARG A 17 29.36 19.73 -24.10
CA ARG A 17 28.11 19.35 -24.77
C ARG A 17 26.91 20.28 -24.50
N PHE A 18 26.78 20.80 -23.28
CA PHE A 18 25.73 21.74 -22.91
C PHE A 18 26.16 22.63 -21.73
N GLU A 19 25.68 23.87 -21.71
CA GLU A 19 25.82 24.79 -20.59
C GLU A 19 24.80 24.40 -19.51
N THR A 20 25.27 24.12 -18.29
CA THR A 20 24.38 23.84 -17.17
C THR A 20 23.97 25.14 -16.48
N ARG A 21 22.69 25.26 -16.10
CA ARG A 21 22.22 26.40 -15.29
C ARG A 21 23.01 26.51 -13.99
N ILE A 22 23.42 27.73 -13.64
CA ILE A 22 24.19 27.99 -12.42
C ILE A 22 23.44 27.46 -11.19
N GLY A 23 24.14 26.68 -10.37
CA GLY A 23 23.60 26.04 -9.16
C GLY A 23 22.96 24.68 -9.41
N HIS A 24 22.88 24.22 -10.67
CA HIS A 24 22.30 22.92 -11.02
C HIS A 24 23.37 21.85 -11.30
N GLU A 25 24.66 22.19 -11.26
CA GLU A 25 25.77 21.34 -11.69
C GLU A 25 25.85 20.05 -10.88
N GLY A 26 25.67 20.13 -9.55
CA GLY A 26 25.69 18.95 -8.68
C GLY A 26 24.54 17.97 -8.96
N TYR A 27 23.38 18.48 -9.35
CA TYR A 27 22.20 17.67 -9.67
C TYR A 27 22.34 17.01 -11.05
N VAL A 28 22.81 17.77 -12.04
CA VAL A 28 23.02 17.26 -13.40
C VAL A 28 24.08 16.16 -13.42
N ARG A 29 25.11 16.23 -12.56
CA ARG A 29 26.13 15.16 -12.42
C ARG A 29 25.55 13.82 -12.00
N ARG A 30 24.35 13.80 -11.40
CA ARG A 30 23.66 12.56 -10.99
C ARG A 30 22.88 11.91 -12.13
N LEU A 31 22.77 12.56 -13.29
CA LEU A 31 22.12 11.98 -14.45
C LEU A 31 23.01 10.89 -15.08
N PRO A 32 22.47 9.70 -15.36
CA PRO A 32 23.25 8.66 -15.98
C PRO A 32 23.61 9.02 -17.42
N GLU A 33 24.72 8.49 -17.90
CA GLU A 33 25.27 8.83 -19.21
C GLU A 33 24.28 8.57 -20.36
N ARG A 34 23.48 7.50 -20.25
CA ARG A 34 22.45 7.18 -21.24
C ARG A 34 21.38 8.28 -21.39
N VAL A 35 21.14 9.08 -20.35
CA VAL A 35 20.21 10.21 -20.37
C VAL A 35 20.90 11.44 -20.95
N THR A 36 22.09 11.78 -20.46
CA THR A 36 22.83 12.95 -20.96
C THR A 36 23.18 12.81 -22.45
N ARG A 37 23.37 11.58 -22.94
CA ARG A 37 23.61 11.27 -24.35
C ARG A 37 22.43 11.54 -25.28
N THR A 38 21.21 11.67 -24.79
CA THR A 38 20.05 12.01 -25.63
C THR A 38 19.79 13.51 -25.71
N ILE A 39 20.49 14.30 -24.92
CA ILE A 39 20.28 15.76 -24.86
C ILE A 39 20.96 16.41 -26.06
N THR A 40 20.17 17.15 -26.84
CA THR A 40 20.61 17.91 -28.02
C THR A 40 20.56 19.42 -27.82
N ALA A 41 19.89 19.89 -26.76
CA ALA A 41 19.81 21.29 -26.42
C ALA A 41 21.17 21.81 -25.94
N SER A 42 21.46 23.09 -26.19
CA SER A 42 22.73 23.69 -25.76
C SER A 42 22.74 24.06 -24.28
N LYS A 43 21.59 24.07 -23.61
CA LYS A 43 21.45 24.33 -22.17
C LYS A 43 20.72 23.19 -21.47
N LEU A 44 21.16 22.89 -20.25
CA LEU A 44 20.57 21.87 -19.40
C LEU A 44 20.25 22.44 -18.01
N GLU A 45 19.05 22.12 -17.54
CA GLU A 45 18.63 22.39 -16.17
C GLU A 45 17.82 21.22 -15.60
N VAL A 46 17.52 21.32 -14.30
CA VAL A 46 16.70 20.37 -13.57
C VAL A 46 15.56 21.14 -12.93
N THR A 47 14.43 20.49 -12.70
CA THR A 47 13.27 21.11 -12.03
C THR A 47 13.50 21.26 -10.52
N ASP A 48 12.62 22.02 -9.85
CA ASP A 48 12.62 22.11 -8.39
C ASP A 48 12.33 20.76 -7.73
N ARG A 49 11.40 19.98 -8.31
CA ARG A 49 11.10 18.62 -7.85
C ARG A 49 12.31 17.70 -7.96
N PHE A 50 13.09 17.80 -9.04
CA PHE A 50 14.33 17.03 -9.17
C PHE A 50 15.28 17.31 -8.01
N ARG A 51 15.48 18.60 -7.69
CA ARG A 51 16.36 19.03 -6.59
C ARG A 51 15.87 18.50 -5.25
N GLU A 52 14.60 18.73 -4.94
CA GLU A 52 13.94 18.21 -3.74
C GLU A 52 14.14 16.70 -3.57
N VAL A 53 13.91 15.91 -4.62
CA VAL A 53 14.05 14.45 -4.59
C VAL A 53 15.51 14.02 -4.38
N VAL A 54 16.45 14.69 -5.03
CA VAL A 54 17.88 14.40 -4.86
C VAL A 54 18.36 14.77 -3.46
N ASP A 55 17.92 15.90 -2.91
CA ASP A 55 18.29 16.33 -1.57
C ASP A 55 17.73 15.38 -0.51
N LEU A 56 16.49 14.90 -0.69
CA LEU A 56 15.86 13.97 0.24
C LEU A 56 16.47 12.55 0.21
N PHE A 57 16.90 12.06 -0.94
CA PHE A 57 17.19 10.63 -1.13
C PHE A 57 18.57 10.32 -1.73
N GLY A 58 19.37 11.35 -2.02
CA GLY A 58 20.58 11.23 -2.82
C GLY A 58 21.90 11.33 -2.06
N GLU A 59 21.92 11.62 -0.75
CA GLU A 59 23.17 11.99 -0.04
C GLU A 59 24.33 10.99 -0.23
N ASP A 60 24.06 9.69 -0.34
CA ASP A 60 25.10 8.64 -0.48
C ASP A 60 25.22 8.03 -1.89
N HIS A 61 24.72 8.72 -2.92
CA HIS A 61 24.57 8.12 -4.25
C HIS A 61 25.10 8.99 -5.39
N GLN A 62 25.85 8.35 -6.29
CA GLN A 62 26.39 9.00 -7.49
C GLN A 62 25.31 9.30 -8.55
N GLU A 63 24.23 8.50 -8.57
CA GLU A 63 23.13 8.63 -9.54
C GLU A 63 21.83 9.09 -8.86
N THR A 64 20.81 9.43 -9.67
CA THR A 64 19.46 9.75 -9.19
C THR A 64 18.84 8.60 -8.38
N PRO A 65 18.07 8.89 -7.32
CA PRO A 65 17.53 7.87 -6.42
C PRO A 65 16.58 6.89 -7.11
N ALA A 66 16.44 5.70 -6.54
CA ALA A 66 15.48 4.69 -7.00
C ALA A 66 14.03 5.14 -6.75
N GLY A 67 13.11 4.57 -7.53
CA GLY A 67 11.67 4.84 -7.45
C GLY A 67 11.26 6.14 -8.11
N PHE A 68 12.09 6.68 -9.00
CA PHE A 68 11.76 7.85 -9.81
C PHE A 68 12.13 7.61 -11.26
N ARG A 69 11.19 7.92 -12.16
CA ARG A 69 11.41 7.96 -13.60
C ARG A 69 11.98 9.33 -13.97
N ILE A 70 13.00 9.31 -14.83
CA ILE A 70 13.57 10.54 -15.39
C ILE A 70 12.69 11.00 -16.57
N GLU A 71 12.18 12.23 -16.49
CA GLU A 71 11.48 12.89 -17.59
C GLU A 71 12.28 14.07 -18.11
N MET A 72 12.15 14.36 -19.41
CA MET A 72 12.82 15.48 -20.05
C MET A 72 11.82 16.26 -20.90
N ALA A 73 11.87 17.58 -20.80
CA ALA A 73 11.15 18.49 -21.68
C ALA A 73 12.14 19.45 -22.34
N THR A 74 12.05 19.64 -23.65
CA THR A 74 12.95 20.56 -24.38
C THR A 74 12.16 21.69 -25.01
N HIS A 75 12.56 22.93 -24.69
CA HIS A 75 11.94 24.15 -25.18
C HIS A 75 13.02 25.07 -25.75
N GLY A 76 13.08 25.18 -27.08
CA GLY A 76 14.13 25.93 -27.76
C GLY A 76 15.51 25.33 -27.51
N SER A 77 16.38 26.11 -26.86
CA SER A 77 17.77 25.71 -26.55
C SER A 77 17.96 25.12 -25.17
N VAL A 78 16.89 24.91 -24.39
CA VAL A 78 16.94 24.40 -23.01
C VAL A 78 16.25 23.05 -22.91
N THR A 79 16.93 22.05 -22.36
CA THR A 79 16.31 20.83 -21.85
C THR A 79 16.20 20.93 -20.32
N SER A 80 15.00 20.69 -19.79
CA SER A 80 14.73 20.58 -18.35
C SER A 80 14.49 19.12 -17.99
N VAL A 81 15.11 18.64 -16.92
CA VAL A 81 15.03 17.25 -16.45
C VAL A 81 14.33 17.17 -15.11
N ASP A 82 13.44 16.19 -14.95
CA ASP A 82 12.62 16.00 -13.77
C ASP A 82 12.69 14.55 -13.24
N LEU A 83 12.36 14.38 -11.95
CA LEU A 83 12.19 13.08 -11.30
C LEU A 83 10.72 12.90 -10.92
N VAL A 84 10.05 11.97 -11.59
CA VAL A 84 8.64 11.66 -11.34
C VAL A 84 8.55 10.38 -10.53
N ARG A 85 7.82 10.40 -9.41
CA ARG A 85 7.63 9.21 -8.56
C ARG A 85 7.09 8.04 -9.40
N ASP A 86 7.84 6.95 -9.44
CA ASP A 86 7.48 5.73 -10.14
C ASP A 86 8.29 4.56 -9.56
N ILE A 87 7.66 3.77 -8.69
CA ILE A 87 8.29 2.62 -8.02
C ILE A 87 8.64 1.48 -8.97
N GLY A 88 8.26 1.57 -10.25
CA GLY A 88 8.72 0.67 -11.32
C GLY A 88 10.16 0.94 -11.76
N TYR A 89 10.84 1.95 -11.21
CA TYR A 89 12.19 2.33 -11.58
C TYR A 89 13.18 2.16 -10.42
N GLU A 90 14.37 1.69 -10.75
CA GLU A 90 15.54 1.66 -9.89
C GLU A 90 16.36 2.95 -10.03
N ARG A 91 17.53 2.95 -9.40
CA ARG A 91 18.50 4.04 -9.45
C ARG A 91 18.84 4.43 -10.90
N GLY A 92 19.10 5.72 -11.12
CA GLY A 92 19.39 6.24 -12.44
C GLY A 92 18.18 6.24 -13.38
N GLY A 93 16.96 6.01 -12.86
CA GLY A 93 15.75 5.91 -13.67
C GLY A 93 15.76 4.70 -14.61
N THR A 94 16.33 3.59 -14.17
CA THR A 94 16.37 2.32 -14.92
C THR A 94 15.10 1.52 -14.60
N PRO A 95 14.32 1.02 -15.57
CA PRO A 95 13.17 0.18 -15.26
C PRO A 95 13.57 -1.06 -14.45
N ARG A 96 12.76 -1.44 -13.47
CA ARG A 96 12.90 -2.73 -12.79
C ARG A 96 12.80 -3.88 -13.80
N PRO A 97 13.37 -5.06 -13.52
CA PRO A 97 13.40 -6.18 -14.47
C PRO A 97 12.02 -6.68 -14.95
N THR A 98 10.96 -6.44 -14.16
CA THR A 98 9.59 -6.84 -14.46
C THR A 98 8.61 -5.74 -14.06
N PRO A 99 7.49 -5.57 -14.78
CA PRO A 99 6.41 -4.68 -14.36
C PRO A 99 5.63 -5.21 -13.15
N LEU A 100 5.81 -6.48 -12.77
CA LEU A 100 5.23 -7.04 -11.55
C LEU A 100 6.02 -6.57 -10.33
N LEU A 101 5.36 -5.81 -9.46
CA LEU A 101 5.95 -5.26 -8.24
C LEU A 101 5.59 -6.12 -7.03
N PHE A 102 6.57 -6.37 -6.18
CA PHE A 102 6.39 -7.13 -4.94
C PHE A 102 6.24 -6.20 -3.74
N SER A 103 5.35 -6.57 -2.82
CA SER A 103 5.16 -5.87 -1.55
C SER A 103 5.50 -6.80 -0.39
N ALA A 104 6.18 -6.29 0.63
CA ALA A 104 6.28 -6.94 1.92
C ALA A 104 5.08 -6.57 2.79
N ASP A 105 4.49 -7.54 3.50
CA ASP A 105 3.42 -7.34 4.49
C ASP A 105 4.04 -7.54 5.89
N SER A 106 4.78 -6.54 6.34
CA SER A 106 5.58 -6.61 7.58
C SER A 106 5.76 -5.22 8.18
N ALA A 107 5.89 -5.17 9.51
CA ALA A 107 6.29 -4.00 10.27
C ALA A 107 7.68 -4.18 10.90
N ASN A 108 8.40 -5.25 10.55
CA ASN A 108 9.71 -5.58 11.09
C ASN A 108 10.82 -4.98 10.19
N PRO A 109 11.56 -3.95 10.64
CA PRO A 109 12.63 -3.34 9.85
C PRO A 109 13.76 -4.32 9.48
N TYR A 110 14.02 -5.34 10.31
CA TYR A 110 15.05 -6.34 10.06
C TYR A 110 14.71 -7.19 8.84
N GLU A 111 13.47 -7.70 8.76
CA GLU A 111 12.97 -8.46 7.60
C GLU A 111 12.91 -7.61 6.34
N VAL A 112 12.47 -6.36 6.48
CA VAL A 112 12.38 -5.43 5.36
C VAL A 112 13.77 -5.13 4.79
N SER A 113 14.79 -4.97 5.64
CA SER A 113 16.16 -4.74 5.18
C SER A 113 16.68 -5.90 4.33
N ASP A 114 16.39 -7.15 4.69
CA ASP A 114 16.83 -8.34 3.96
C ASP A 114 16.20 -8.44 2.55
N CYS A 115 14.99 -7.92 2.37
CA CYS A 115 14.26 -8.01 1.10
C CYS A 115 14.14 -6.67 0.33
N ALA A 116 14.65 -5.57 0.88
CA ALA A 116 14.53 -4.22 0.33
C ALA A 116 14.88 -4.09 -1.17
N PRO A 117 15.96 -4.73 -1.68
CA PRO A 117 16.29 -4.66 -3.11
C PRO A 117 15.22 -5.27 -4.04
N LEU A 118 14.36 -6.15 -3.54
CA LEU A 118 13.41 -6.93 -4.34
C LEU A 118 11.98 -6.40 -4.27
N ILE A 119 11.67 -5.56 -3.28
CA ILE A 119 10.32 -5.04 -3.05
C ILE A 119 10.18 -3.60 -3.54
N ALA A 120 8.93 -3.19 -3.78
CA ALA A 120 8.55 -1.85 -4.22
C ALA A 120 7.54 -1.17 -3.27
N ASN A 121 6.96 -1.94 -2.35
CA ASN A 121 6.09 -1.43 -1.30
C ASN A 121 6.30 -2.23 -0.01
N VAL A 122 6.17 -1.56 1.14
CA VAL A 122 5.93 -2.20 2.44
C VAL A 122 4.51 -1.82 2.85
N THR A 123 3.68 -2.78 3.23
CA THR A 123 2.37 -2.48 3.80
C THR A 123 2.32 -2.85 5.27
N CYS A 124 1.89 -1.89 6.08
CA CYS A 124 1.62 -2.07 7.48
C CYS A 124 0.11 -1.94 7.72
N ASN A 125 -0.37 -2.53 8.82
CA ASN A 125 -1.66 -2.26 9.42
C ASN A 125 -1.48 -2.31 10.95
N PRO A 126 -2.42 -1.80 11.76
CA PRO A 126 -2.26 -1.75 13.20
C PRO A 126 -1.95 -3.12 13.82
N GLY A 127 -2.60 -4.20 13.36
CA GLY A 127 -2.32 -5.56 13.86
C GLY A 127 -0.88 -6.02 13.59
N ILE A 128 -0.34 -5.75 12.39
CA ILE A 128 1.05 -6.08 12.09
C ILE A 128 2.02 -5.27 12.96
N VAL A 129 1.76 -3.98 13.16
CA VAL A 129 2.66 -3.10 13.93
C VAL A 129 2.61 -3.47 15.42
N TYR A 130 1.42 -3.54 16.00
CA TYR A 130 1.28 -3.74 17.44
C TYR A 130 1.42 -5.21 17.83
N ASP A 131 0.68 -6.12 17.17
CA ASP A 131 0.60 -7.52 17.62
C ASP A 131 1.80 -8.33 17.14
N LEU A 132 2.23 -8.15 15.88
CA LEU A 132 3.29 -8.98 15.29
C LEU A 132 4.70 -8.43 15.54
N PHE A 133 4.83 -7.12 15.81
CA PHE A 133 6.14 -6.48 16.02
C PHE A 133 6.31 -5.89 17.43
N ILE A 134 5.67 -4.76 17.77
CA ILE A 134 5.94 -4.01 19.02
C ILE A 134 5.76 -4.89 20.26
N ASN A 135 4.66 -5.64 20.34
CA ASN A 135 4.35 -6.51 21.48
C ASN A 135 4.98 -7.92 21.38
N ASN A 136 5.76 -8.19 20.33
CA ASN A 136 6.42 -9.46 20.11
C ASN A 136 7.92 -9.37 20.47
N PRO A 137 8.36 -9.92 21.62
CA PRO A 137 9.75 -9.78 22.07
C PRO A 137 10.77 -10.47 21.16
N ASP A 138 10.36 -11.46 20.36
CA ASP A 138 11.24 -12.13 19.40
C ASP A 138 11.49 -11.27 18.15
N ALA A 139 10.53 -10.40 17.80
CA ALA A 139 10.62 -9.50 16.66
C ALA A 139 11.18 -8.12 17.04
N ASN A 140 10.68 -7.53 18.12
CA ASN A 140 11.19 -6.29 18.73
C ASN A 140 12.35 -6.61 19.67
N ILE A 141 13.48 -7.02 19.08
CA ILE A 141 14.68 -7.49 19.79
C ILE A 141 15.10 -6.42 20.81
N GLY A 142 15.11 -6.78 22.10
CA GLY A 142 15.51 -5.87 23.17
C GLY A 142 14.49 -4.79 23.54
N GLY A 143 13.29 -4.80 22.95
CA GLY A 143 12.23 -3.84 23.26
C GLY A 143 12.55 -2.40 22.83
N HIS A 144 13.28 -2.24 21.72
CA HIS A 144 13.74 -0.94 21.24
C HIS A 144 12.63 -0.05 20.67
N PHE A 145 11.52 -0.64 20.23
CA PHE A 145 10.39 0.06 19.64
C PHE A 145 9.19 0.09 20.60
N THR A 146 8.58 1.25 20.75
CA THR A 146 7.39 1.46 21.62
C THR A 146 6.24 2.13 20.90
N THR A 147 6.51 2.82 19.78
CA THR A 147 5.50 3.56 19.02
C THR A 147 5.50 3.19 17.54
N LEU A 148 4.36 3.41 16.86
CA LEU A 148 4.25 3.29 15.41
C LEU A 148 5.27 4.19 14.70
N ASP A 149 5.52 5.40 15.20
CA ASP A 149 6.38 6.38 14.51
C ASP A 149 7.84 5.94 14.51
N GLU A 150 8.33 5.38 15.62
CA GLU A 150 9.66 4.77 15.67
C GLU A 150 9.81 3.63 14.65
N VAL A 151 8.77 2.81 14.53
CA VAL A 151 8.73 1.72 13.54
C VAL A 151 8.72 2.28 12.12
N LEU A 152 7.92 3.31 11.83
CA LEU A 152 7.87 3.94 10.51
C LEU A 152 9.20 4.60 10.12
N VAL A 153 9.90 5.23 11.08
CA VAL A 153 11.23 5.80 10.84
C VAL A 153 12.21 4.71 10.43
N GLU A 154 12.26 3.59 11.15
CA GLU A 154 13.21 2.51 10.83
C GLU A 154 12.80 1.71 9.58
N LEU A 155 11.51 1.50 9.34
CA LEU A 155 11.01 0.94 8.08
C LEU A 155 11.34 1.84 6.89
N SER A 156 11.22 3.16 7.07
CA SER A 156 11.57 4.14 6.04
C SER A 156 13.04 3.96 5.61
N LYS A 157 13.95 3.84 6.58
CA LYS A 157 15.38 3.62 6.33
C LYS A 157 15.63 2.26 5.69
N ALA A 158 15.07 1.19 6.26
CA ALA A 158 15.27 -0.19 5.78
C ALA A 158 14.79 -0.40 4.34
N ALA A 159 13.63 0.17 3.97
CA ALA A 159 13.04 -0.02 2.66
C ALA A 159 13.69 0.84 1.56
N GLY A 160 14.28 1.99 1.91
CA GLY A 160 14.93 2.91 0.99
C GLY A 160 13.99 3.66 0.02
N PRO A 161 14.53 4.59 -0.79
CA PRO A 161 13.73 5.54 -1.58
C PRO A 161 12.93 4.88 -2.72
N GLY A 162 13.37 3.72 -3.20
CA GLY A 162 12.72 2.96 -4.25
C GLY A 162 11.43 2.24 -3.82
N CYS A 163 11.06 2.34 -2.55
CA CYS A 163 9.96 1.61 -1.94
C CYS A 163 8.95 2.57 -1.31
N ASP A 164 7.66 2.38 -1.64
CA ASP A 164 6.55 3.04 -0.97
C ASP A 164 6.26 2.37 0.38
N VAL A 165 5.61 3.11 1.29
CA VAL A 165 5.17 2.58 2.58
C VAL A 165 3.68 2.88 2.75
N SER A 166 2.87 1.82 2.77
CA SER A 166 1.43 1.89 2.97
C SER A 166 1.10 1.84 4.46
N VAL A 167 0.59 2.93 5.02
CA VAL A 167 0.24 3.07 6.45
C VAL A 167 -1.27 3.24 6.60
N GLU A 168 -1.90 2.38 7.40
CA GLU A 168 -3.35 2.40 7.59
C GLU A 168 -3.77 3.43 8.63
N ILE A 169 -4.79 4.22 8.28
CA ILE A 169 -5.37 5.22 9.19
C ILE A 169 -6.01 4.54 10.40
N ALA A 170 -5.85 5.14 11.58
CA ALA A 170 -6.34 4.55 12.82
C ALA A 170 -7.87 4.54 12.91
N ASN A 171 -8.53 5.60 12.45
CA ASN A 171 -9.98 5.74 12.52
C ASN A 171 -10.58 6.24 11.18
N PRO A 172 -11.12 5.36 10.34
CA PRO A 172 -11.72 5.75 9.06
C PRO A 172 -13.07 6.49 9.23
N TYR A 173 -13.58 6.64 10.46
CA TYR A 173 -14.82 7.34 10.77
C TYR A 173 -14.62 8.75 11.29
N GLY A 174 -13.38 9.13 11.66
CA GLY A 174 -13.04 10.44 12.19
C GLY A 174 -13.35 11.59 11.24
N ASP A 175 -13.22 12.81 11.77
CA ASP A 175 -13.31 14.02 10.94
C ASP A 175 -12.18 14.04 9.91
N ILE A 176 -12.41 14.64 8.74
CA ILE A 176 -11.38 14.69 7.71
C ILE A 176 -10.13 15.44 8.19
N ASN A 177 -10.27 16.47 9.03
CA ASN A 177 -9.11 17.21 9.52
C ASN A 177 -8.25 16.36 10.46
N GLU A 178 -8.87 15.56 11.34
CA GLU A 178 -8.16 14.60 12.20
C GLU A 178 -7.38 13.57 11.37
N ILE A 179 -8.00 13.07 10.30
CA ILE A 179 -7.35 12.14 9.37
C ILE A 179 -6.19 12.82 8.63
N LEU A 180 -6.34 14.08 8.22
CA LEU A 180 -5.27 14.82 7.54
C LEU A 180 -4.13 15.18 8.50
N GLU A 181 -4.40 15.45 9.76
CA GLU A 181 -3.37 15.61 10.81
C GLU A 181 -2.59 14.31 11.00
N GLU A 182 -3.28 13.17 11.05
CA GLU A 182 -2.66 11.85 11.09
C GLU A 182 -1.78 11.59 9.85
N VAL A 183 -2.29 11.88 8.65
CA VAL A 183 -1.56 11.72 7.38
C VAL A 183 -0.35 12.65 7.33
N ALA A 184 -0.47 13.91 7.76
CA ALA A 184 0.63 14.87 7.77
C ALA A 184 1.79 14.39 8.66
N ARG A 185 1.48 13.84 9.84
CA ARG A 185 2.49 13.22 10.72
C ARG A 185 3.21 12.05 10.04
N TYR A 186 2.50 11.22 9.26
CA TYR A 186 3.15 10.17 8.47
C TYR A 186 3.99 10.74 7.31
N GLU A 187 3.55 11.83 6.68
CA GLU A 187 4.31 12.51 5.62
C GLU A 187 5.61 13.14 6.15
N GLU A 188 5.66 13.61 7.40
CA GLU A 188 6.90 14.09 8.02
C GLU A 188 7.98 12.98 8.10
N ILE A 189 7.55 11.73 8.31
CA ILE A 189 8.46 10.57 8.43
C ILE A 189 8.80 9.97 7.07
N LEU A 190 7.80 9.79 6.21
CA LEU A 190 7.91 9.04 4.97
C LEU A 190 8.07 9.93 3.73
N THR A 191 7.85 11.24 3.87
CA THR A 191 7.66 12.20 2.79
C THR A 191 6.40 11.90 1.95
N ARG A 192 5.89 12.93 1.27
CA ARG A 192 4.83 12.78 0.25
C ARG A 192 5.20 11.78 -0.87
N HIS A 193 6.50 11.57 -1.11
CA HIS A 193 6.98 10.70 -2.19
C HIS A 193 6.87 9.22 -1.87
N ARG A 194 6.81 8.82 -0.59
CA ARG A 194 6.76 7.39 -0.21
C ARG A 194 5.52 6.99 0.56
N LEU A 195 4.84 7.93 1.23
CA LEU A 195 3.59 7.61 1.91
C LEU A 195 2.50 7.20 0.91
N VAL A 196 1.85 6.07 1.21
CA VAL A 196 0.57 5.67 0.63
C VAL A 196 -0.42 5.48 1.77
N VAL A 197 -1.50 6.27 1.79
CA VAL A 197 -2.50 6.22 2.87
C VAL A 197 -3.37 5.00 2.68
N LYS A 198 -3.32 4.06 3.61
CA LYS A 198 -4.11 2.84 3.54
C LYS A 198 -5.47 3.06 4.21
N VAL A 199 -6.54 2.80 3.45
CA VAL A 199 -7.92 3.06 3.86
C VAL A 199 -8.67 1.73 3.85
N PRO A 200 -9.37 1.36 4.93
CA PRO A 200 -10.13 0.12 4.97
C PRO A 200 -11.46 0.23 4.22
N HIS A 201 -11.88 -0.87 3.60
CA HIS A 201 -13.28 -1.07 3.23
C HIS A 201 -14.11 -1.25 4.51
N THR A 202 -15.05 -0.35 4.75
CA THR A 202 -15.80 -0.27 6.00
C THR A 202 -16.97 -1.24 6.08
N GLY A 203 -17.46 -1.76 4.95
CA GLY A 203 -18.62 -2.65 4.92
C GLY A 203 -19.82 -2.06 5.69
N PRO A 204 -20.57 -2.86 6.47
CA PRO A 204 -21.79 -2.39 7.12
C PRO A 204 -21.54 -1.59 8.41
N LEU A 205 -20.28 -1.29 8.74
CA LEU A 205 -19.90 -0.66 10.00
C LEU A 205 -20.02 0.86 9.93
N SER A 206 -20.57 1.44 10.98
CA SER A 206 -20.58 2.89 11.24
C SER A 206 -19.61 3.23 12.37
N ALA A 207 -19.46 4.53 12.67
CA ALA A 207 -18.68 4.99 13.83
C ALA A 207 -19.15 4.34 15.14
N ASP A 208 -20.46 4.14 15.28
CA ASP A 208 -21.08 3.59 16.48
C ASP A 208 -20.87 2.08 16.62
N THR A 209 -20.76 1.35 15.50
CA THR A 209 -20.67 -0.12 15.50
C THR A 209 -19.26 -0.66 15.26
N ALA A 210 -18.31 0.17 14.82
CA ALA A 210 -16.92 -0.24 14.61
C ALA A 210 -16.27 -0.78 15.90
N GLY A 211 -16.67 -0.26 17.07
CA GLY A 211 -16.22 -0.73 18.37
C GLY A 211 -16.61 -2.18 18.67
N ASP A 212 -17.69 -2.70 18.08
CA ASP A 212 -18.16 -4.08 18.31
C ASP A 212 -17.15 -5.12 17.82
N LEU A 213 -16.41 -4.81 16.74
CA LEU A 213 -15.33 -5.66 16.23
C LEU A 213 -14.06 -5.53 17.07
N LEU A 214 -13.72 -4.31 17.49
CA LEU A 214 -12.45 -4.02 18.15
C LEU A 214 -12.45 -4.37 19.64
N LYS A 215 -13.61 -4.33 20.29
CA LYS A 215 -13.76 -4.51 21.76
C LYS A 215 -14.82 -5.55 22.14
N GLY A 216 -15.64 -5.99 21.20
CA GLY A 216 -16.71 -6.95 21.41
C GLY A 216 -16.29 -8.39 21.15
N ASN A 217 -17.19 -9.20 20.59
CA ASN A 217 -16.93 -10.60 20.28
C ASN A 217 -16.16 -10.81 18.96
N GLY A 218 -15.74 -9.71 18.30
CA GLY A 218 -15.02 -9.74 17.03
C GLY A 218 -15.88 -10.11 15.82
N LEU A 219 -17.23 -10.04 15.93
CA LEU A 219 -18.15 -10.40 14.85
C LEU A 219 -19.06 -9.23 14.45
N LEU A 220 -19.47 -9.20 13.18
CA LEU A 220 -20.47 -8.25 12.71
C LEU A 220 -21.84 -8.53 13.30
N ARG A 221 -22.53 -7.49 13.77
CA ARG A 221 -23.92 -7.60 14.22
C ARG A 221 -24.89 -7.86 13.05
N LYS A 222 -24.69 -7.13 11.95
CA LYS A 222 -25.47 -7.23 10.69
C LYS A 222 -24.63 -7.93 9.63
N ARG A 223 -25.28 -8.50 8.61
CA ARG A 223 -24.58 -9.09 7.45
C ARG A 223 -23.69 -8.06 6.77
N TYR A 224 -22.60 -8.55 6.18
CA TYR A 224 -21.67 -7.75 5.38
C TYR A 224 -22.34 -6.85 4.32
N ASN A 225 -23.53 -7.22 3.82
CA ASN A 225 -24.28 -6.51 2.77
C ASN A 225 -25.56 -5.80 3.25
N SER A 226 -25.78 -5.69 4.56
CA SER A 226 -27.03 -5.17 5.15
C SER A 226 -26.84 -3.85 5.92
N GLY A 227 -25.79 -3.09 5.60
CA GLY A 227 -25.55 -1.74 6.10
C GLY A 227 -26.32 -0.66 5.33
N ALA A 228 -26.39 0.56 5.87
CA ALA A 228 -26.88 1.68 5.10
C ALA A 228 -25.88 2.03 3.99
N PRO A 229 -26.31 2.57 2.82
CA PRO A 229 -25.38 2.93 1.75
C PRO A 229 -24.23 3.85 2.20
N ARG A 230 -24.49 4.76 3.14
CA ARG A 230 -23.47 5.64 3.73
C ARG A 230 -22.34 4.86 4.41
N ASP A 231 -22.69 3.81 5.17
CA ASP A 231 -21.73 3.00 5.92
C ASP A 231 -20.93 2.10 4.97
N MET A 232 -21.66 1.42 4.06
CA MET A 232 -21.11 0.56 3.00
C MET A 232 -20.10 1.29 2.10
N LEU A 233 -20.31 2.59 1.91
CA LEU A 233 -19.48 3.44 1.04
C LEU A 233 -18.58 4.41 1.82
N ARG A 234 -18.52 4.37 3.16
CA ARG A 234 -17.71 5.32 3.94
C ARG A 234 -16.23 5.25 3.56
N GLY A 235 -15.65 4.05 3.51
CA GLY A 235 -14.26 3.86 3.07
C GLY A 235 -14.04 4.31 1.61
N HIS A 236 -15.02 4.11 0.73
CA HIS A 236 -14.94 4.54 -0.67
C HIS A 236 -14.96 6.07 -0.80
N ALA A 237 -15.85 6.73 -0.06
CA ALA A 237 -15.93 8.19 -0.02
C ALA A 237 -14.65 8.80 0.56
N LEU A 238 -14.08 8.19 1.60
CA LEU A 238 -12.82 8.63 2.19
C LEU A 238 -11.65 8.46 1.22
N ALA A 239 -11.50 7.30 0.61
CA ALA A 239 -10.48 7.05 -0.40
C ALA A 239 -10.56 8.05 -1.56
N ARG A 240 -11.80 8.37 -2.00
CA ARG A 240 -12.03 9.38 -3.04
C ARG A 240 -11.64 10.78 -2.58
N GLN A 241 -12.03 11.16 -1.37
CA GLN A 241 -11.71 12.47 -0.79
C GLN A 241 -10.19 12.68 -0.64
N LEU A 242 -9.47 11.67 -0.14
CA LEU A 242 -8.01 11.71 -0.02
C LEU A 242 -7.31 11.78 -1.39
N HIS A 243 -7.82 11.05 -2.38
CA HIS A 243 -7.33 11.16 -3.76
C HIS A 243 -7.54 12.57 -4.33
N ASP A 244 -8.71 13.17 -4.12
CA ASP A 244 -9.02 14.52 -4.60
C ASP A 244 -8.17 15.60 -3.91
N LEU A 245 -7.66 15.32 -2.70
CA LEU A 245 -6.68 16.14 -1.98
C LEU A 245 -5.22 15.86 -2.40
N GLY A 246 -4.98 14.90 -3.30
CA GLY A 246 -3.65 14.62 -3.86
C GLY A 246 -2.88 13.49 -3.16
N HIS A 247 -3.48 12.78 -2.19
CA HIS A 247 -2.83 11.65 -1.54
C HIS A 247 -2.98 10.36 -2.36
N ARG A 248 -1.94 9.52 -2.33
CA ARG A 248 -2.00 8.15 -2.89
C ARG A 248 -2.67 7.24 -1.88
N VAL A 249 -3.65 6.44 -2.34
CA VAL A 249 -4.45 5.58 -1.46
C VAL A 249 -4.20 4.10 -1.73
N ASN A 250 -3.98 3.31 -0.68
CA ASN A 250 -4.03 1.85 -0.72
C ASN A 250 -5.36 1.39 -0.11
N PHE A 251 -6.29 0.94 -0.94
CA PHE A 251 -7.61 0.54 -0.47
C PHE A 251 -7.62 -0.93 -0.03
N THR A 252 -7.81 -1.20 1.25
CA THR A 252 -7.65 -2.52 1.86
C THR A 252 -8.96 -3.13 2.38
N LEU A 253 -8.87 -4.31 3.01
CA LEU A 253 -10.00 -5.12 3.51
C LEU A 253 -11.04 -5.49 2.44
N MET A 254 -10.58 -5.77 1.22
CA MET A 254 -11.44 -6.26 0.13
C MET A 254 -11.48 -7.80 0.13
N PHE A 255 -12.68 -8.37 0.26
CA PHE A 255 -12.92 -9.81 0.36
C PHE A 255 -13.75 -10.37 -0.81
N GLU A 256 -14.59 -9.55 -1.44
CA GLU A 256 -15.52 -9.96 -2.48
C GLU A 256 -15.18 -9.36 -3.87
N PRO A 257 -15.36 -10.13 -4.97
CA PRO A 257 -14.91 -9.70 -6.31
C PRO A 257 -15.47 -8.34 -6.77
N HIS A 258 -16.73 -8.06 -6.46
CA HIS A 258 -17.40 -6.82 -6.86
C HIS A 258 -16.85 -5.56 -6.18
N GLN A 259 -16.12 -5.71 -5.06
CA GLN A 259 -15.56 -4.56 -4.35
C GLN A 259 -14.41 -3.92 -5.13
N THR A 260 -13.65 -4.69 -5.92
CA THR A 260 -12.54 -4.16 -6.73
C THR A 260 -13.00 -3.14 -7.78
N PRO A 261 -13.97 -3.44 -8.69
CA PRO A 261 -14.45 -2.45 -9.65
C PRO A 261 -15.12 -1.24 -9.01
N LEU A 262 -15.73 -1.39 -7.83
CA LEU A 262 -16.27 -0.27 -7.06
C LEU A 262 -15.15 0.60 -6.47
N ALA A 263 -14.11 -0.01 -5.89
CA ALA A 263 -12.94 0.68 -5.38
C ALA A 263 -12.22 1.50 -6.46
N LEU A 264 -12.16 0.99 -7.70
CA LEU A 264 -11.58 1.71 -8.83
C LEU A 264 -12.27 3.05 -9.13
N GLN A 265 -13.53 3.24 -8.73
CA GLN A 265 -14.21 4.55 -8.86
C GLN A 265 -13.55 5.63 -7.99
N ALA A 266 -12.89 5.24 -6.90
CA ALA A 266 -12.15 6.15 -6.03
C ALA A 266 -10.73 6.48 -6.56
N ARG A 267 -10.27 5.81 -7.63
CA ARG A 267 -8.93 5.94 -8.22
C ARG A 267 -7.78 5.69 -7.21
N PRO A 268 -7.82 4.58 -6.44
CA PRO A 268 -6.76 4.27 -5.52
C PRO A 268 -5.45 3.97 -6.27
N TYR A 269 -4.33 4.17 -5.58
CA TYR A 269 -3.01 3.77 -6.06
C TYR A 269 -2.81 2.26 -5.98
N PHE A 270 -3.30 1.62 -4.90
CA PHE A 270 -3.33 0.16 -4.74
C PHE A 270 -4.71 -0.33 -4.26
N ILE A 271 -5.04 -1.59 -4.58
CA ILE A 271 -6.17 -2.31 -4.00
C ILE A 271 -5.63 -3.61 -3.38
N ASN A 272 -5.82 -3.76 -2.07
CA ASN A 272 -5.40 -4.93 -1.31
C ASN A 272 -6.60 -5.87 -1.10
N ALA A 273 -6.64 -6.95 -1.89
CA ALA A 273 -7.63 -8.02 -1.78
C ALA A 273 -7.12 -9.22 -0.97
N PHE A 274 -7.97 -9.75 -0.09
CA PHE A 274 -7.64 -10.83 0.86
C PHE A 274 -7.91 -12.20 0.21
N VAL A 275 -7.19 -12.49 -0.88
CA VAL A 275 -7.46 -13.62 -1.78
C VAL A 275 -7.43 -14.98 -1.06
N ARG A 276 -6.46 -15.21 -0.17
CA ARG A 276 -6.35 -16.46 0.60
C ARG A 276 -7.58 -16.68 1.50
N HIS A 277 -8.01 -15.64 2.22
CA HIS A 277 -9.18 -15.71 3.10
C HIS A 277 -10.44 -16.04 2.30
N ARG A 278 -10.66 -15.37 1.15
CA ARG A 278 -11.78 -15.67 0.27
C ARG A 278 -11.71 -17.09 -0.29
N ALA A 279 -10.55 -17.55 -0.72
CA ALA A 279 -10.36 -18.91 -1.23
C ALA A 279 -10.71 -19.98 -0.18
N ASP A 280 -10.19 -19.83 1.04
CA ASP A 280 -10.49 -20.73 2.15
C ASP A 280 -11.98 -20.73 2.51
N ALA A 281 -12.59 -19.54 2.53
CA ALA A 281 -14.01 -19.41 2.81
C ALA A 281 -14.86 -20.13 1.77
N THR A 282 -14.54 -19.94 0.50
CA THR A 282 -15.20 -20.60 -0.64
C THR A 282 -15.12 -22.11 -0.53
N ARG A 283 -13.93 -22.64 -0.24
CA ARG A 283 -13.69 -24.08 -0.12
C ARG A 283 -14.53 -24.69 1.01
N ARG A 284 -14.57 -24.05 2.18
CA ARG A 284 -15.38 -24.52 3.32
C ARG A 284 -16.88 -24.47 3.01
N MET A 285 -17.37 -23.37 2.44
CA MET A 285 -18.77 -23.26 2.00
C MET A 285 -19.15 -24.35 1.01
N ARG A 286 -18.32 -24.63 0.00
CA ARG A 286 -18.56 -25.73 -0.96
C ARG A 286 -18.63 -27.09 -0.27
N GLY A 287 -17.76 -27.34 0.71
CA GLY A 287 -17.74 -28.58 1.49
C GLY A 287 -19.07 -28.84 2.21
N PHE A 288 -19.57 -27.85 2.95
CA PHE A 288 -20.86 -27.98 3.64
C PHE A 288 -22.03 -28.19 2.69
N VAL A 289 -22.10 -27.43 1.59
CA VAL A 289 -23.16 -27.58 0.58
C VAL A 289 -23.12 -28.96 -0.06
N ALA A 290 -21.93 -29.45 -0.43
CA ALA A 290 -21.78 -30.78 -1.03
C ALA A 290 -22.17 -31.91 -0.07
N ALA A 291 -21.83 -31.78 1.21
CA ALA A 291 -22.20 -32.77 2.23
C ALA A 291 -23.71 -32.83 2.43
N TYR A 292 -24.38 -31.67 2.52
CA TYR A 292 -25.85 -31.60 2.54
C TYR A 292 -26.46 -32.22 1.28
N ASP A 293 -25.96 -31.85 0.09
CA ASP A 293 -26.51 -32.36 -1.19
C ASP A 293 -26.37 -33.89 -1.33
N ALA A 294 -25.36 -34.49 -0.69
CA ALA A 294 -25.13 -35.94 -0.70
C ALA A 294 -25.96 -36.72 0.34
N THR A 295 -26.35 -36.08 1.45
CA THR A 295 -26.89 -36.78 2.63
C THR A 295 -28.30 -36.34 3.01
N SER A 296 -28.72 -35.15 2.58
CA SER A 296 -29.89 -34.41 3.11
C SER A 296 -29.84 -34.15 4.62
N ASP A 297 -28.67 -34.25 5.26
CA ASP A 297 -28.52 -33.99 6.70
C ASP A 297 -28.45 -32.48 6.97
N GLU A 298 -29.50 -31.95 7.59
CA GLU A 298 -29.64 -30.53 7.92
C GLU A 298 -28.55 -30.01 8.88
N GLN A 299 -27.86 -30.90 9.62
CA GLN A 299 -26.76 -30.51 10.49
C GLN A 299 -25.63 -29.82 9.70
N PHE A 300 -25.34 -30.23 8.46
CA PHE A 300 -24.34 -29.55 7.62
C PHE A 300 -24.73 -28.10 7.29
N VAL A 301 -26.03 -27.81 7.20
CA VAL A 301 -26.52 -26.45 6.94
C VAL A 301 -26.52 -25.62 8.23
N ALA A 302 -26.77 -26.24 9.39
CA ALA A 302 -26.61 -25.60 10.68
C ALA A 302 -25.14 -25.22 10.94
N ASP A 303 -24.20 -26.14 10.70
CA ASP A 303 -22.76 -25.89 10.83
C ASP A 303 -22.27 -24.83 9.84
N LEU A 304 -22.82 -24.83 8.62
CA LEU A 304 -22.59 -23.78 7.63
C LEU A 304 -23.07 -22.41 8.14
N ARG A 305 -24.25 -22.31 8.76
CA ARG A 305 -24.73 -21.05 9.35
C ARG A 305 -23.75 -20.53 10.39
N ASP A 306 -23.31 -21.38 11.31
CA ASP A 306 -22.34 -21.02 12.35
C ASP A 306 -20.97 -20.64 11.75
N TYR A 307 -20.58 -21.29 10.66
CA TYR A 307 -19.41 -20.91 9.89
C TYR A 307 -19.55 -19.53 9.24
N LEU A 308 -20.68 -19.22 8.61
CA LEU A 308 -20.92 -17.92 7.97
C LEU A 308 -20.98 -16.78 8.97
N VAL A 309 -21.50 -17.01 10.18
CA VAL A 309 -21.46 -16.02 11.27
C VAL A 309 -20.01 -15.77 11.72
N ARG A 310 -19.20 -16.82 11.89
CA ARG A 310 -17.78 -16.70 12.27
C ARG A 310 -16.90 -16.01 11.22
N MET A 311 -17.34 -16.00 9.97
CA MET A 311 -16.63 -15.37 8.85
C MET A 311 -17.31 -14.08 8.38
N ASP A 312 -18.23 -13.52 9.17
CA ASP A 312 -18.91 -12.25 8.92
C ASP A 312 -19.76 -12.16 7.63
N TYR A 313 -20.01 -13.29 6.96
CA TYR A 313 -21.00 -13.37 5.88
C TYR A 313 -22.43 -13.22 6.41
N LEU A 314 -22.67 -13.68 7.63
CA LEU A 314 -23.90 -13.46 8.38
C LEU A 314 -23.60 -12.65 9.65
N GLY A 315 -24.57 -11.85 10.07
CA GLY A 315 -24.44 -11.11 11.33
C GLY A 315 -24.80 -11.98 12.53
N THR A 316 -24.46 -11.54 13.74
CA THR A 316 -24.93 -12.20 14.98
C THR A 316 -26.46 -12.23 15.08
N ASP A 317 -27.14 -11.27 14.47
CA ASP A 317 -28.60 -11.22 14.40
C ASP A 317 -29.19 -12.37 13.53
N ASP A 318 -28.36 -13.04 12.73
CA ASP A 318 -28.74 -14.15 11.86
C ASP A 318 -28.45 -15.55 12.45
N LYS A 319 -28.06 -15.66 13.72
CA LYS A 319 -27.81 -16.96 14.38
C LYS A 319 -29.02 -17.91 14.33
N ALA A 320 -30.23 -17.35 14.23
CA ALA A 320 -31.48 -18.10 14.13
C ALA A 320 -32.06 -18.13 12.70
N LEU A 321 -31.30 -17.68 11.69
CA LEU A 321 -31.77 -17.65 10.30
C LEU A 321 -32.14 -19.05 9.81
N ASP A 322 -33.24 -19.18 9.07
CA ASP A 322 -33.71 -20.47 8.59
C ASP A 322 -32.69 -21.14 7.65
N LEU A 323 -32.55 -22.46 7.78
CA LEU A 323 -31.51 -23.24 7.09
C LEU A 323 -31.66 -23.19 5.56
N LEU A 324 -32.89 -23.14 5.05
CA LEU A 324 -33.13 -23.03 3.61
C LEU A 324 -32.61 -21.70 3.05
N THR A 325 -32.82 -20.61 3.78
CA THR A 325 -32.27 -19.29 3.44
C THR A 325 -30.75 -19.29 3.51
N VAL A 326 -30.15 -19.89 4.54
CA VAL A 326 -28.68 -20.06 4.64
C VAL A 326 -28.12 -20.78 3.41
N LEU A 327 -28.75 -21.89 3.01
CA LEU A 327 -28.33 -22.67 1.85
C LEU A 327 -28.46 -21.86 0.54
N ARG A 328 -29.57 -21.13 0.36
CA ARG A 328 -29.81 -20.27 -0.82
C ARG A 328 -28.81 -19.12 -0.90
N LEU A 329 -28.52 -18.46 0.21
CA LEU A 329 -27.51 -17.40 0.30
C LEU A 329 -26.13 -17.94 -0.06
N THR A 330 -25.73 -19.06 0.54
CA THR A 330 -24.42 -19.69 0.27
C THR A 330 -24.26 -20.08 -1.19
N ARG A 331 -25.27 -20.71 -1.79
CA ARG A 331 -25.26 -21.05 -3.22
C ARG A 331 -25.22 -19.82 -4.13
N THR A 332 -25.67 -18.66 -3.66
CA THR A 332 -25.52 -17.39 -4.39
C THR A 332 -24.09 -16.87 -4.28
N LEU A 333 -23.52 -16.86 -3.07
CA LEU A 333 -22.12 -16.46 -2.82
C LEU A 333 -21.12 -17.30 -3.63
N LEU A 334 -21.36 -18.61 -3.74
CA LEU A 334 -20.50 -19.53 -4.49
C LEU A 334 -20.54 -19.35 -6.01
N ARG A 335 -21.50 -18.59 -6.54
CA ARG A 335 -21.64 -18.26 -7.96
C ARG A 335 -21.00 -16.93 -8.36
N GLN A 336 -20.63 -16.11 -7.37
CA GLN A 336 -19.92 -14.83 -7.56
C GLN A 336 -18.41 -15.08 -7.63
#